data_AF-A0AAF0FTN7-F1
#
_entry.id   AF-A0AAF0FTN7-F1
#
_cell.length_a   1.000
_cell.length_b   1.000
_cell.length_c   1.000
_cell.angle_alpha   90.00
_cell.angle_beta   90.00
_cell.angle_gamma   90.00
#
_symmetry.space_group_name_H-M   'P 1'
#
loop_
_entity.id
_entity.type
_entity.pdbx_description
1 polymer ?
#
loop_
_entity_poly.entity_id
_entity_poly.type
_entity_poly.pdbx_seq_one_letter_code
_entity_poly.pdbx_strand_id
1 'polypeptide(L)' 'MLLIQVKKYYESIDNEEIVTGKYNKLNISPVHIHKNKICHKEAILTLGEELVGYIQHNHVPAVEYASGAGSEEVAVEN' A
#
# COMPACT_ATOMS: atom_id res chain seq x y z
N MET A 1 -2.35 -2.38 10.49
CA MET A 1 -1.04 -3.00 10.75
C MET A 1 -0.31 -3.31 9.46
N LEU A 2 -0.93 -4.02 8.51
CA LEU A 2 -0.28 -4.46 7.26
C LEU A 2 0.53 -3.37 6.54
N LEU A 3 -0.06 -2.21 6.22
CA LEU A 3 0.66 -1.14 5.51
C LEU A 3 1.90 -0.60 6.25
N ILE A 4 1.92 -0.64 7.59
CA ILE A 4 3.10 -0.26 8.37
C ILE A 4 4.21 -1.30 8.20
N GLN A 5 3.87 -2.58 8.07
CA GLN A 5 4.85 -3.64 7.78
C GLN A 5 5.38 -3.48 6.35
N VAL A 6 4.52 -3.15 5.39
CA VAL A 6 4.95 -2.86 4.01
C VAL A 6 5.90 -1.68 3.97
N LYS A 7 5.59 -0.57 4.66
CA LYS A 7 6.52 0.58 4.81
C LYS A 7 7.88 0.11 5.34
N LYS A 8 7.89 -0.59 6.48
CA LYS A 8 9.13 -1.07 7.11
C LYS A 8 9.94 -2.01 6.21
N TYR A 9 9.27 -2.82 5.39
CA TYR A 9 9.90 -3.70 4.43
C TYR A 9 10.70 -2.90 3.38
N TYR A 10 10.08 -1.90 2.76
CA TYR A 10 10.79 -1.04 1.80
C TYR A 10 11.92 -0.25 2.47
N GLU A 11 11.67 0.30 3.66
CA GLU A 11 12.71 1.00 4.44
C GLU A 11 13.92 0.09 4.75
N SER A 12 13.67 -1.20 4.99
CA SER A 12 14.73 -2.17 5.25
C SER A 12 15.52 -2.59 4.00
N ILE A 13 14.90 -2.57 2.83
CA ILE A 13 15.54 -2.94 1.56
C ILE A 13 16.37 -1.79 1.01
N ASP A 14 15.80 -0.60 1.02
CA ASP A 14 16.42 0.59 0.45
C ASP A 14 17.37 1.27 1.45
N ASN A 15 17.32 0.84 2.73
CA ASN A 15 18.05 1.44 3.84
C ASN A 15 17.81 2.97 3.93
N GLU A 16 16.59 3.38 3.61
CA GLU A 16 16.10 4.77 3.58
C GLU A 16 14.78 4.87 4.36
N GLU A 17 14.54 5.99 5.04
CA GLU A 17 13.26 6.25 5.69
C GLU A 17 12.23 6.78 4.68
N ILE A 18 11.05 6.15 4.64
CA ILE A 18 9.94 6.63 3.80
C ILE A 18 9.24 7.77 4.53
N VAL A 19 9.30 8.97 3.95
CA VAL A 19 8.67 10.17 4.49
C VAL A 19 7.15 10.09 4.37
N THR A 20 6.48 9.87 5.50
CA THR A 20 5.00 9.78 5.59
C THR A 20 4.41 10.95 6.39
N GLY A 21 4.63 12.17 5.90
CA GLY A 21 4.33 13.40 6.62
C GLY A 21 2.83 13.63 6.87
N LYS A 22 1.97 13.29 5.89
CA LYS A 22 0.51 13.39 6.04
C LYS A 22 0.00 12.34 7.01
N TYR A 23 0.46 11.10 6.89
CA TYR A 23 0.10 10.02 7.81
C TYR A 23 0.48 10.36 9.26
N ASN A 24 1.70 10.88 9.48
CA ASN A 24 2.18 11.23 10.82
C ASN A 24 1.33 12.32 11.48
N LYS A 25 0.82 13.29 10.72
CA LYS A 25 -0.07 14.36 11.22
C LYS A 25 -1.42 13.85 11.72
N LEU A 26 -1.91 12.72 11.20
CA LEU A 26 -3.17 12.12 11.66
C LEU A 26 -3.07 11.59 13.10
N ASN A 27 -1.85 11.31 13.58
CA ASN A 27 -1.60 10.74 14.90
C ASN A 27 -2.44 9.47 15.17
N ILE A 28 -2.59 8.62 14.14
CA ILE A 28 -3.29 7.33 14.17
C ILE A 28 -2.30 6.22 13.88
N SER A 29 -1.91 5.48 14.92
CA SER A 29 -1.19 4.21 14.81
C SER A 29 -2.14 3.02 14.96
N PRO A 30 -1.86 1.84 14.37
CA PRO A 30 -2.80 0.73 14.41
C PRO A 30 -2.95 0.09 15.81
N VAL A 31 -2.15 0.50 16.81
CA VAL A 31 -2.37 0.15 18.23
C VAL A 31 -3.53 0.92 18.87
N HIS A 32 -3.99 2.01 18.25
CA HIS A 32 -5.09 2.83 18.77
C HIS A 32 -6.46 2.20 18.50
N ILE A 33 -6.67 0.96 18.93
CA ILE A 33 -7.89 0.16 18.65
C ILE A 33 -9.19 0.82 19.13
N HIS A 34 -9.10 1.81 20.01
CA HIS A 34 -10.23 2.55 20.55
C HIS A 34 -10.59 3.82 19.74
N LYS A 35 -9.79 4.20 18.73
CA LYS A 35 -10.09 5.36 17.88
C LYS A 35 -11.16 5.03 16.83
N ASN A 36 -11.76 6.08 16.27
CA ASN A 36 -12.85 5.94 15.31
C ASN A 36 -12.40 5.16 14.05
N LYS A 37 -13.25 4.25 13.59
CA LYS A 37 -13.07 3.50 12.34
C LYS A 37 -12.79 4.42 11.14
N ILE A 38 -13.41 5.59 11.09
CA ILE A 38 -13.17 6.59 10.02
C ILE A 38 -11.71 7.07 10.06
N CYS A 39 -11.19 7.43 11.24
CA CYS A 39 -9.80 7.86 11.38
C CYS A 39 -8.81 6.75 10.98
N HIS A 40 -9.13 5.48 11.26
CA HIS A 40 -8.31 4.36 10.81
C HIS A 40 -8.33 4.19 9.28
N LYS A 41 -9.49 4.36 8.64
CA LYS A 41 -9.60 4.30 7.17
C LYS A 41 -8.83 5.44 6.51
N GLU A 42 -8.96 6.65 7.03
CA GLU A 42 -8.22 7.83 6.56
C GLU A 42 -6.71 7.59 6.69
N ALA A 43 -6.25 7.09 7.84
CA ALA A 43 -4.85 6.77 8.05
C ALA A 43 -4.31 5.69 7.08
N ILE A 44 -5.12 4.68 6.75
CA ILE A 44 -4.78 3.65 5.76
C ILE A 44 -4.66 4.27 4.36
N LEU A 45 -5.63 5.08 3.95
CA LEU A 45 -5.63 5.73 2.63
C LEU A 45 -4.45 6.68 2.48
N THR A 46 -4.23 7.56 3.45
CA THR A 46 -3.12 8.53 3.43
C THR A 46 -1.76 7.82 3.40
N LEU A 47 -1.56 6.76 4.18
CA LEU A 47 -0.33 5.99 4.16
C LEU A 47 -0.12 5.27 2.82
N GLY A 48 -1.19 4.73 2.23
CA GLY A 48 -1.15 4.08 0.92
C GLY A 48 -0.74 5.05 -0.19
N GLU A 49 -1.31 6.26 -0.20
CA GLU A 49 -0.95 7.30 -1.17
C GLU A 49 0.53 7.70 -1.08
N GLU A 50 1.03 7.95 0.13
CA GLU A 50 2.44 8.32 0.32
C GLU A 50 3.39 7.18 -0.07
N LEU A 51 3.01 5.92 0.22
CA LEU A 51 3.80 4.75 -0.15
C LEU A 51 3.83 4.49 -1.65
N VAL A 52 2.69 4.64 -2.35
CA VAL A 52 2.66 4.53 -3.81
C VAL A 52 3.51 5.62 -4.46
N GLY A 53 3.48 6.85 -3.93
CA GLY A 53 4.34 7.93 -4.40
C GLY A 53 5.84 7.60 -4.24
N TYR A 54 6.23 7.03 -3.09
CA TYR A 54 7.59 6.54 -2.87
C TYR A 54 7.97 5.44 -3.89
N ILE A 55 7.13 4.42 -4.04
CA ILE A 55 7.39 3.30 -4.95
C ILE A 55 7.53 3.79 -6.39
N GLN A 56 6.66 4.69 -6.86
CA GLN A 56 6.74 5.22 -8.23
C GLN A 56 8.02 6.01 -8.51
N HIS A 57 8.57 6.69 -7.50
CA HIS A 57 9.80 7.46 -7.65
C HIS A 57 11.07 6.60 -7.53
N ASN A 58 11.08 5.63 -6.62
CA ASN A 58 12.29 4.88 -6.27
C ASN A 58 12.35 3.50 -6.95
N HIS A 59 11.21 2.95 -7.32
CA HIS A 59 11.06 1.65 -7.97
C HIS A 59 10.36 1.83 -9.32
N VAL A 60 11.11 1.87 -10.42
CA VAL A 60 10.52 1.61 -11.73
C VAL A 60 10.00 0.17 -11.68
N PRO A 61 8.68 -0.08 -11.77
CA PRO A 61 8.20 -1.44 -11.64
C PRO A 61 8.67 -2.21 -12.88
N ALA A 62 9.66 -3.08 -12.69
CA ALA A 62 9.93 -4.22 -13.57
C ALA A 62 8.83 -5.29 -13.43
N VAL A 63 7.59 -4.86 -13.25
CA VAL A 63 6.42 -5.71 -13.37
C VAL A 63 6.00 -5.53 -14.82
N GLU A 64 6.62 -6.31 -15.70
CA GLU A 64 5.99 -6.62 -16.97
C GLU A 64 4.63 -7.23 -16.63
N TYR A 65 3.56 -6.46 -16.83
CA TYR A 65 2.25 -7.07 -17.00
C TYR A 65 2.40 -7.96 -18.22
N ALA A 66 2.62 -9.25 -18.02
CA ALA A 66 2.34 -10.22 -19.05
C ALA A 66 0.88 -9.95 -19.42
N SER A 67 0.65 -9.45 -20.63
CA SER A 67 -0.66 -9.34 -21.24
C SER A 67 -1.22 -10.75 -21.37
N GLY A 68 -1.66 -11.31 -20.25
CA GLY A 68 -2.46 -12.51 -20.20
C GLY A 68 -3.76 -12.15 -20.90
N ALA A 69 -3.81 -12.44 -22.20
CA ALA A 69 -5.05 -12.60 -22.91
C ALA A 69 -5.86 -13.64 -22.11
N GLY A 70 -6.77 -13.17 -21.29
CA GLY A 70 -7.81 -14.00 -20.70
C GLY A 70 -8.63 -14.54 -21.86
N SER A 71 -8.32 -15.74 -22.31
CA SER A 71 -9.22 -16.52 -23.14
C SER A 71 -10.36 -16.93 -22.21
N GLU A 72 -11.44 -16.16 -22.21
CA GLU A 72 -12.72 -16.53 -21.58
C GLU A 72 -13.29 -17.73 -22.34
N GLU A 73 -12.87 -18.95 -21.98
CA GLU A 73 -13.65 -20.13 -22.33
C GLU A 73 -14.77 -20.28 -21.30
N VAL A 74 -15.94 -19.74 -21.64
CA VAL A 74 -17.19 -19.98 -20.94
C VAL A 74 -17.61 -21.43 -21.20
N ALA A 75 -17.46 -22.30 -20.20
CA ALA A 75 -18.01 -23.65 -20.25
C ALA A 75 -19.55 -23.60 -20.15
N VAL A 76 -20.23 -24.04 -21.21
CA VAL A 76 -21.67 -24.31 -21.17
C VAL A 76 -21.86 -25.76 -20.76
N GLU A 77 -22.59 -25.99 -19.67
CA GLU A 77 -23.03 -27.33 -19.24
C GLU A 77 -24.04 -27.91 -20.24
N ASN A 78 -23.84 -29.17 -20.65
CA ASN A 78 -24.78 -29.98 -21.43
C ASN A 78 -25.41 -31.06 -20.55
#